data_AF-V2JEI8-F1
#
_entry.id   AF-V2JEI8-F1
#
_cell.length_a   1.000
_cell.length_b   1.000
_cell.length_c   1.000
_cell.angle_alpha   90.00
_cell.angle_beta   90.00
_cell.angle_gamma   90.00
#
_symmetry.space_group_name_H-M   'P 1'
#
loop_
_entity.id
_entity.type
_entity.pdbx_description
1 polymer ?
#
loop_
_entity_poly.entity_id
_entity_poly.type
_entity_poly.pdbx_seq_one_letter_code
_entity_poly.pdbx_strand_id
1 'polypeptide(L)'
;MRNRRTIERAYLQALGAARHDVIIANAYFLPGAKMRRALLACRRRGVRVRLLLQGMVEYRLQHYATHALYATLLDAGVEIHEYAESFLHAKVAVVDDSWATVGSSNMDPFSLLLAREANVAVYDEAFAAGLRRELERAIALRSARVVPEDHARRGRLRRSLDWMAYMLLRFGVMVAGAAGRY
;
A
#
# COMPACT_ATOMS: atom_id res chain seq x y z
N MET A 1 -2.62 20.29 -9.77
CA MET A 1 -3.23 18.98 -9.41
C MET A 1 -3.16 17.91 -10.53
N ARG A 2 -2.23 17.99 -11.51
CA ARG A 2 -2.17 17.09 -12.70
C ARG A 2 -1.46 15.73 -12.43
N ASN A 3 -0.57 15.66 -11.45
CA ASN A 3 0.30 14.48 -11.20
C ASN A 3 -0.37 13.32 -10.47
N ARG A 4 -1.31 13.60 -9.53
CA ARG A 4 -2.01 12.57 -8.71
C ARG A 4 -2.68 11.49 -9.55
N ARG A 5 -3.47 11.92 -10.54
CA ARG A 5 -4.18 10.99 -11.42
C ARG A 5 -3.20 10.18 -12.27
N THR A 6 -2.00 10.70 -12.53
CA THR A 6 -1.00 10.04 -13.37
C THR A 6 -0.30 8.92 -12.60
N ILE A 7 0.09 9.16 -11.34
CA ILE A 7 0.69 8.12 -10.48
C ILE A 7 -0.31 6.98 -10.25
N GLU A 8 -1.54 7.28 -9.82
CA GLU A 8 -2.56 6.25 -9.62
C GLU A 8 -2.86 5.50 -10.93
N ARG A 9 -2.93 6.20 -12.07
CA ARG A 9 -3.12 5.54 -13.38
C ARG A 9 -1.97 4.60 -13.74
N ALA A 10 -0.71 5.00 -13.51
CA ALA A 10 0.45 4.17 -13.78
C ALA A 10 0.40 2.87 -12.97
N TYR A 11 0.10 2.95 -11.66
CA TYR A 11 -0.12 1.78 -10.83
C TYR A 11 -1.28 0.91 -11.35
N LEU A 12 -2.43 1.50 -11.67
CA LEU A 12 -3.59 0.74 -12.15
C LEU A 12 -3.31 0.04 -13.49
N GLN A 13 -2.54 0.68 -14.39
CA GLN A 13 -2.09 0.08 -15.64
C GLN A 13 -1.14 -1.09 -15.39
N ALA A 14 -0.12 -0.91 -14.55
CA ALA A 14 0.82 -1.97 -14.20
C ALA A 14 0.11 -3.15 -13.53
N LEU A 15 -0.73 -2.91 -12.53
CA LEU A 15 -1.54 -3.95 -11.87
C LEU A 15 -2.53 -4.64 -12.82
N GLY A 16 -3.05 -3.92 -13.82
CA GLY A 16 -3.89 -4.51 -14.87
C GLY A 16 -3.11 -5.46 -15.78
N ALA A 17 -1.83 -5.17 -16.03
CA ALA A 17 -0.94 -5.98 -16.84
C ALA A 17 -0.27 -7.12 -16.06
N ALA A 18 -0.23 -7.07 -14.72
CA ALA A 18 0.45 -8.05 -13.87
C ALA A 18 0.04 -9.51 -14.18
N ARG A 19 1.03 -10.38 -14.33
CA ARG A 19 0.91 -11.81 -14.69
C ARG A 19 1.34 -12.76 -13.59
N HIS A 20 2.38 -12.45 -12.84
CA HIS A 20 3.03 -13.40 -11.94
C HIS A 20 3.17 -12.87 -10.53
N ASP A 21 3.71 -11.66 -10.35
CA ASP A 21 4.01 -11.15 -9.02
C ASP A 21 3.97 -9.62 -8.91
N VAL A 22 3.50 -9.14 -7.77
CA VAL A 22 3.46 -7.72 -7.40
C VAL A 22 4.04 -7.58 -6.01
N ILE A 23 5.02 -6.69 -5.84
CA ILE A 23 5.51 -6.26 -4.53
C ILE A 23 5.31 -4.74 -4.42
N ILE A 24 4.66 -4.29 -3.36
CA ILE A 24 4.53 -2.87 -3.04
C ILE A 24 5.10 -2.64 -1.65
N ALA A 25 6.10 -1.75 -1.54
CA ALA A 25 6.61 -1.28 -0.26
C ALA A 25 6.17 0.16 -0.02
N ASN A 26 5.39 0.39 1.03
CA ASN A 26 4.87 1.71 1.34
C ASN A 26 4.82 1.98 2.84
N ALA A 27 5.36 3.13 3.24
CA ALA A 27 5.32 3.62 4.62
C ALA A 27 3.88 3.81 5.14
N TYR A 28 2.98 4.31 4.29
CA TYR A 28 1.60 4.57 4.66
C TYR A 28 0.66 4.03 3.59
N PHE A 29 -0.17 3.06 3.97
CA PHE A 29 -0.99 2.29 3.05
C PHE A 29 -2.48 2.44 3.37
N LEU A 30 -3.08 3.49 2.81
CA LEU A 30 -4.51 3.80 2.86
C LEU A 30 -5.08 3.99 1.44
N PRO A 31 -4.93 2.98 0.54
CA PRO A 31 -5.24 3.12 -0.87
C PRO A 31 -6.71 3.47 -1.13
N GLY A 32 -6.94 4.18 -2.24
CA GLY A 32 -8.26 4.41 -2.81
C GLY A 32 -8.98 3.12 -3.22
N ALA A 33 -10.30 3.20 -3.44
CA ALA A 33 -11.12 2.04 -3.79
C ALA A 33 -10.67 1.37 -5.11
N LYS A 34 -10.20 2.14 -6.09
CA LYS A 34 -9.71 1.62 -7.38
C LYS A 34 -8.47 0.75 -7.18
N MET A 35 -7.48 1.27 -6.46
CA MET A 35 -6.25 0.55 -6.14
C MET A 35 -6.52 -0.75 -5.39
N ARG A 36 -7.39 -0.72 -4.37
CA ARG A 36 -7.78 -1.95 -3.65
C ARG A 36 -8.41 -2.98 -4.58
N ARG A 37 -9.36 -2.58 -5.43
CA ARG A 37 -9.97 -3.49 -6.41
C ARG A 37 -8.95 -4.07 -7.39
N ALA A 38 -7.95 -3.29 -7.78
CA ALA A 38 -6.88 -3.76 -8.66
C ALA A 38 -6.02 -4.84 -7.99
N LEU A 39 -5.62 -4.64 -6.72
CA LEU A 39 -4.88 -5.64 -5.95
C LEU A 39 -5.68 -6.94 -5.78
N LEU A 40 -6.97 -6.84 -5.44
CA LEU A 40 -7.87 -7.99 -5.36
C LEU A 40 -8.03 -8.69 -6.72
N ALA A 41 -8.08 -7.92 -7.81
CA ALA A 41 -8.14 -8.47 -9.16
C ALA A 41 -6.86 -9.23 -9.52
N CYS A 42 -5.68 -8.76 -9.12
CA CYS A 42 -4.42 -9.50 -9.29
C CYS A 42 -4.51 -10.87 -8.60
N ARG A 43 -4.92 -10.91 -7.33
CA ARG A 43 -5.09 -12.17 -6.59
C ARG A 43 -6.09 -13.12 -7.25
N ARG A 44 -7.22 -12.60 -7.73
CA ARG A 44 -8.21 -13.41 -8.49
C ARG A 44 -7.66 -14.01 -9.78
N ARG A 45 -6.66 -13.36 -10.42
CA ARG A 45 -5.97 -13.89 -11.60
C ARG A 45 -4.84 -14.86 -11.27
N GLY A 46 -4.60 -15.15 -9.98
CA GLY A 46 -3.48 -16.00 -9.54
C GLY A 46 -2.15 -15.27 -9.39
N VAL A 47 -2.10 -13.96 -9.61
CA VAL A 47 -0.89 -13.15 -9.42
C VAL A 47 -0.56 -13.09 -7.94
N ARG A 48 0.69 -13.37 -7.54
CA ARG A 48 1.17 -13.19 -6.17
C ARG A 48 1.23 -11.70 -5.83
N VAL A 49 0.70 -11.31 -4.67
CA VAL A 49 0.70 -9.91 -4.23
C VAL A 49 1.26 -9.84 -2.82
N ARG A 50 2.35 -9.08 -2.66
CA ARG A 50 3.05 -8.86 -1.40
C ARG A 50 3.07 -7.37 -1.07
N LEU A 51 2.69 -7.03 0.15
CA LEU A 51 2.75 -5.68 0.70
C LEU A 51 3.79 -5.65 1.81
N LEU A 52 4.81 -4.81 1.66
CA LEU A 52 5.77 -4.49 2.72
C LEU A 52 5.40 -3.13 3.31
N LEU A 53 4.83 -3.15 4.51
CA LEU A 53 4.25 -1.99 5.17
C LEU A 53 5.05 -1.61 6.41
N GLN A 54 4.85 -0.38 6.88
CA GLN A 54 5.43 0.07 8.15
C GLN A 54 4.85 -0.74 9.32
N GLY A 55 5.71 -1.41 10.10
CA GLY A 55 5.32 -2.07 11.36
C GLY A 55 5.37 -1.15 12.58
N MET A 56 6.17 -0.08 12.53
CA MET A 56 6.34 0.85 13.64
C MET A 56 5.18 1.86 13.73
N VAL A 57 4.60 1.99 14.93
CA VAL A 57 3.49 2.91 15.18
C VAL A 57 4.01 4.34 15.36
N GLU A 58 4.01 5.12 14.29
CA GLU A 58 4.32 6.55 14.35
C GLU A 58 3.08 7.38 14.72
N TYR A 59 1.94 7.09 14.07
CA TYR A 59 0.67 7.75 14.34
C TYR A 59 -0.44 6.72 14.57
N ARG A 60 -1.01 6.73 15.78
CA ARG A 60 -1.99 5.72 16.22
C ARG A 60 -3.23 5.66 15.33
N LEU A 61 -3.76 6.81 14.90
CA LEU A 61 -4.96 6.87 14.06
C LEU A 61 -4.73 6.22 12.69
N GLN A 62 -3.59 6.53 12.05
CA GLN A 62 -3.18 5.98 10.76
C GLN A 62 -2.90 4.48 10.87
N HIS A 63 -2.28 4.04 11.97
CA HIS A 63 -2.02 2.64 12.25
C HIS A 63 -3.33 1.82 12.32
N TYR A 64 -4.31 2.27 13.12
CA TYR A 64 -5.60 1.59 13.22
C TYR A 64 -6.39 1.63 11.90
N ALA A 65 -6.38 2.77 11.20
CA ALA A 65 -7.02 2.90 9.90
C ALA A 65 -6.43 1.95 8.83
N THR A 66 -5.11 1.73 8.88
CA THR A 66 -4.41 0.79 7.98
C THR A 66 -4.79 -0.65 8.30
N HIS A 67 -4.86 -1.01 9.58
CA HIS A 67 -5.31 -2.34 10.01
C HIS A 67 -6.74 -2.67 9.60
N ALA A 68 -7.64 -1.68 9.49
CA ALA A 68 -9.00 -1.90 8.98
C ALA A 68 -9.01 -2.47 7.55
N LEU A 69 -7.98 -2.18 6.75
CA LEU A 69 -7.86 -2.65 5.37
C LEU A 69 -7.22 -4.03 5.25
N TYR A 70 -6.52 -4.50 6.29
CA TYR A 70 -5.79 -5.76 6.25
C TYR A 70 -6.73 -6.94 6.07
N ALA A 71 -7.85 -6.97 6.80
CA ALA A 71 -8.80 -8.09 6.76
C ALA A 71 -9.19 -8.46 5.32
N THR A 72 -9.71 -7.49 4.53
CA THR A 72 -10.13 -7.75 3.15
C THR A 72 -8.98 -8.18 2.23
N LEU A 73 -7.76 -7.70 2.48
CA LEU A 73 -6.59 -8.05 1.66
C LEU A 73 -6.07 -9.45 2.01
N LEU A 74 -5.97 -9.76 3.30
CA LEU A 74 -5.57 -11.06 3.82
C LEU A 74 -6.56 -12.14 3.39
N ASP A 75 -7.88 -11.87 3.47
CA ASP A 75 -8.94 -12.79 3.03
C ASP A 75 -8.86 -13.10 1.52
N ALA A 76 -8.35 -12.15 0.72
CA ALA A 76 -8.09 -12.35 -0.71
C ALA A 76 -6.72 -12.98 -1.00
N GLY A 77 -6.00 -13.38 0.04
CA GLY A 77 -4.69 -14.02 -0.04
C GLY A 77 -3.54 -13.07 -0.39
N VAL A 78 -3.69 -11.76 -0.18
CA VAL A 78 -2.56 -10.82 -0.24
C VAL A 78 -1.64 -11.08 0.95
N GLU A 79 -0.36 -11.20 0.69
CA GLU A 79 0.66 -11.35 1.73
C GLU A 79 1.02 -9.97 2.29
N ILE A 80 0.84 -9.76 3.59
CA ILE A 80 1.21 -8.50 4.26
C ILE A 80 2.37 -8.77 5.20
N HIS A 81 3.39 -7.92 5.09
CA HIS A 81 4.62 -7.96 5.86
C HIS A 81 4.84 -6.61 6.52
N GLU A 82 5.06 -6.59 7.83
CA GLU A 82 5.34 -5.39 8.60
C GLU A 82 6.84 -5.29 8.86
N TYR A 83 7.47 -4.24 8.33
CA TYR A 83 8.88 -3.97 8.51
C TYR A 83 9.16 -3.54 9.95
N ALA A 84 10.12 -4.21 10.60
CA ALA A 84 10.33 -4.12 12.04
C ALA A 84 11.70 -3.56 12.46
N GLU A 85 12.65 -3.44 11.53
CA GLU A 85 14.03 -3.03 11.86
C GLU A 85 14.17 -1.52 12.08
N SER A 86 13.40 -0.71 11.36
CA SER A 86 13.38 0.75 11.49
C SER A 86 12.11 1.33 10.87
N PHE A 87 11.97 2.65 10.80
CA PHE A 87 10.89 3.25 10.03
C PHE A 87 11.08 2.98 8.53
N LEU A 88 10.15 2.23 7.92
CA LEU A 88 10.10 2.06 6.48
C LEU A 88 9.68 3.36 5.80
N HIS A 89 10.60 4.03 5.10
CA HIS A 89 10.30 5.23 4.29
C HIS A 89 10.16 4.94 2.79
N ALA A 90 10.12 3.67 2.39
CA ALA A 90 9.98 3.30 0.98
C ALA A 90 8.61 3.71 0.42
N LYS A 91 8.58 4.15 -0.85
CA LYS A 91 7.38 4.24 -1.70
C LYS A 91 7.73 3.68 -3.07
N VAL A 92 7.89 2.37 -3.10
CA VAL A 92 8.34 1.66 -4.28
C VAL A 92 7.41 0.51 -4.60
N ALA A 93 7.36 0.14 -5.86
CA ALA A 93 6.67 -1.07 -6.26
C ALA A 93 7.36 -1.72 -7.46
N VAL A 94 7.18 -3.02 -7.56
CA VAL A 94 7.61 -3.84 -8.68
C VAL A 94 6.42 -4.69 -9.12
N VAL A 95 6.18 -4.74 -10.42
CA VAL A 95 5.16 -5.58 -11.04
C VAL A 95 5.85 -6.42 -12.11
N ASP A 96 5.77 -7.74 -11.91
CA ASP A 96 6.54 -8.73 -12.65
C ASP A 96 8.01 -8.32 -12.75
N ASP A 97 8.71 -8.70 -13.80
CA ASP A 97 10.10 -8.29 -13.99
C ASP A 97 10.21 -7.15 -14.99
N SER A 98 9.13 -6.42 -15.28
CA SER A 98 9.10 -5.44 -16.38
C SER A 98 8.79 -4.01 -15.95
N TRP A 99 8.20 -3.80 -14.78
CA TRP A 99 7.81 -2.48 -14.32
C TRP A 99 8.18 -2.26 -12.86
N ALA A 100 8.81 -1.12 -12.60
CA ALA A 100 9.11 -0.66 -11.26
C ALA A 100 8.78 0.81 -11.09
N THR A 101 8.58 1.24 -9.84
CA THR A 101 8.48 2.66 -9.52
C THR A 101 9.19 2.97 -8.21
N VAL A 102 9.80 4.16 -8.17
CA VAL A 102 10.37 4.76 -6.98
C VAL A 102 9.91 6.20 -6.90
N GLY A 103 9.51 6.66 -5.73
CA GLY A 103 9.08 8.05 -5.58
C GLY A 103 8.81 8.48 -4.15
N SER A 104 8.14 9.63 -4.05
CA SER A 104 7.74 10.24 -2.78
C SER A 104 6.27 10.02 -2.43
N SER A 105 5.47 9.47 -3.37
CA SER A 105 4.02 9.32 -3.20
C SER A 105 3.64 8.19 -2.25
N ASN A 106 3.06 8.54 -1.10
CA ASN A 106 2.47 7.55 -0.21
C ASN A 106 1.14 7.07 -0.79
N MET A 107 0.77 5.82 -0.51
CA MET A 107 -0.55 5.30 -0.88
C MET A 107 -1.60 5.70 0.16
N ASP A 108 -1.58 6.94 0.63
CA ASP A 108 -2.51 7.47 1.61
C ASP A 108 -3.19 8.75 1.08
N PRO A 109 -4.32 9.14 1.68
CA PRO A 109 -5.02 10.34 1.25
C PRO A 109 -4.45 11.67 1.80
N PHE A 110 -3.46 11.66 2.68
CA PHE A 110 -2.89 12.84 3.34
C PHE A 110 -1.71 13.45 2.60
N SER A 111 -0.77 12.64 2.08
CA SER A 111 0.30 13.16 1.23
C SER A 111 -0.26 13.82 -0.05
N LEU A 112 -1.51 13.49 -0.41
CA LEU A 112 -2.28 14.08 -1.50
C LEU A 112 -2.79 15.52 -1.26
N LEU A 113 -2.79 16.03 -0.02
CA LEU A 113 -3.29 17.38 0.31
C LEU A 113 -2.18 18.42 0.46
N LEU A 114 -0.96 18.01 0.82
CA LEU A 114 0.11 18.94 1.23
C LEU A 114 1.44 18.76 0.47
N ALA A 115 1.67 17.64 -0.24
CA ALA A 115 2.98 17.36 -0.86
C ALA A 115 2.98 17.42 -2.41
N ARG A 116 4.05 17.99 -2.98
CA ARG A 116 4.36 17.87 -4.42
C ARG A 116 5.01 16.50 -4.66
N GLU A 117 4.18 15.49 -4.86
CA GLU A 117 4.65 14.12 -5.07
C GLU A 117 5.15 13.90 -6.51
N ALA A 118 6.19 13.06 -6.63
CA ALA A 118 6.72 12.59 -7.89
C ALA A 118 7.14 11.12 -7.76
N ASN A 119 6.81 10.34 -8.79
CA ASN A 119 7.27 8.98 -8.96
C ASN A 119 7.94 8.86 -10.32
N VAL A 120 9.05 8.13 -10.36
CA VAL A 120 9.67 7.66 -11.59
C VAL A 120 9.14 6.26 -11.84
N ALA A 121 8.59 6.03 -13.03
CA ALA A 121 8.23 4.69 -13.52
C ALA A 121 9.36 4.21 -14.43
N VAL A 122 9.91 3.04 -14.12
CA VAL A 122 11.02 2.42 -14.83
C VAL A 122 10.50 1.19 -15.54
N TYR A 123 10.70 1.14 -16.86
CA TYR A 123 10.35 0.01 -17.72
C TYR A 123 11.65 -0.66 -18.18
N ASP A 124 12.29 -1.35 -17.24
CA ASP A 124 13.58 -2.01 -17.45
C ASP A 124 13.65 -3.27 -16.59
N GLU A 125 14.01 -4.39 -17.22
CA GLU A 125 13.95 -5.69 -16.57
C GLU A 125 15.03 -5.86 -15.50
N ALA A 126 16.25 -5.39 -15.79
CA ALA A 126 17.36 -5.49 -14.86
C ALA A 126 17.09 -4.67 -13.58
N PHE A 127 16.55 -3.46 -13.74
CA PHE A 127 16.16 -2.61 -12.63
C PHE A 127 15.01 -3.22 -11.82
N ALA A 128 13.95 -3.68 -12.47
CA ALA A 128 12.80 -4.29 -11.80
C ALA A 128 13.21 -5.55 -11.00
N ALA A 129 14.01 -6.42 -11.60
CA ALA A 129 14.56 -7.60 -10.94
C ALA A 129 15.49 -7.23 -9.77
N GLY A 130 16.32 -6.18 -9.93
CA GLY A 130 17.16 -5.65 -8.86
C GLY A 130 16.35 -5.17 -7.65
N LEU A 131 15.35 -4.33 -7.90
CA LEU A 131 14.48 -3.82 -6.85
C LEU A 131 13.66 -4.94 -6.19
N ARG A 132 13.16 -5.90 -6.96
CA ARG A 132 12.49 -7.11 -6.43
C ARG A 132 13.38 -7.82 -5.42
N ARG A 133 14.65 -8.10 -5.77
CA ARG A 133 15.59 -8.80 -4.86
C ARG A 133 15.82 -8.05 -3.56
N GLU A 134 15.92 -6.71 -3.59
CA GLU A 134 16.05 -5.90 -2.38
C GLU A 134 14.79 -5.99 -1.50
N LEU A 135 13.61 -5.89 -2.12
CA LEU A 135 12.34 -6.01 -1.39
C LEU A 135 12.14 -7.40 -0.78
N GLU A 136 12.51 -8.44 -1.51
CA GLU A 136 12.45 -9.81 -1.01
C GLU A 136 13.40 -10.04 0.16
N ARG A 137 14.61 -9.47 0.11
CA ARG A 137 15.53 -9.48 1.26
C ARG A 137 14.95 -8.73 2.46
N ALA A 138 14.35 -7.56 2.25
CA ALA A 138 13.70 -6.82 3.33
C ALA A 138 12.53 -7.61 3.94
N ILE A 139 11.73 -8.29 3.11
CA ILE A 139 10.65 -9.16 3.56
C ILE A 139 11.21 -10.34 4.38
N ALA A 140 12.22 -11.03 3.87
CA ALA A 140 12.75 -12.24 4.50
C ALA A 140 13.51 -11.97 5.81
N LEU A 141 14.27 -10.88 5.87
CA LEU A 141 15.24 -10.64 6.94
C LEU A 141 14.77 -9.60 7.97
N ARG A 142 13.82 -8.73 7.60
CA ARG A 142 13.54 -7.49 8.35
C ARG A 142 12.06 -7.24 8.62
N SER A 143 11.21 -8.20 8.29
CA SER A 143 9.76 -8.05 8.42
C SER A 143 9.10 -9.23 9.13
N ALA A 144 8.00 -8.95 9.80
CA ALA A 144 7.11 -9.95 10.34
C ALA A 144 5.91 -10.12 9.40
N ARG A 145 5.58 -11.36 9.04
CA ARG A 145 4.37 -11.64 8.27
C ARG A 145 3.14 -11.44 9.16
N VAL A 146 2.16 -10.69 8.66
CA VAL A 146 0.86 -10.58 9.32
C VAL A 146 0.07 -11.86 9.04
N VAL A 147 -0.17 -12.63 10.09
CA VAL A 147 -0.89 -13.89 10.03
C VAL A 147 -2.40 -13.61 9.99
N PRO A 148 -3.14 -14.10 8.97
CA PRO A 148 -4.58 -13.87 8.86
C PRO A 148 -5.37 -14.31 10.10
N GLU A 149 -5.02 -15.46 10.68
CA GLU A 149 -5.69 -15.98 11.88
C GLU A 149 -5.50 -15.07 13.09
N ASP A 150 -4.28 -14.55 13.31
CA ASP A 150 -4.00 -13.60 14.39
C ASP A 150 -4.72 -12.28 14.20
N HIS A 151 -4.82 -11.83 12.94
CA HIS A 151 -5.57 -10.64 12.61
C HIS A 151 -7.08 -10.85 12.82
N ALA A 152 -7.62 -12.00 12.45
CA ALA A 152 -9.03 -12.35 12.60
C ALA A 152 -9.44 -12.56 14.07
N ARG A 153 -8.51 -13.01 14.92
CA ARG A 153 -8.69 -13.17 16.38
C ARG A 153 -8.86 -11.85 17.14
N ARG A 154 -8.64 -10.70 16.50
CA ARG A 154 -8.87 -9.38 17.12
C ARG A 154 -10.36 -9.22 17.48
N GLY A 155 -10.63 -8.87 18.74
CA GLY A 155 -11.99 -8.70 19.24
C GLY A 155 -12.83 -7.75 18.37
N ARG A 156 -14.13 -8.04 18.23
CA ARG A 156 -15.05 -7.26 17.37
C ARG A 156 -15.00 -5.76 17.65
N LEU A 157 -14.89 -5.37 18.91
CA LEU A 157 -14.76 -3.97 19.32
C LEU A 157 -13.52 -3.30 18.71
N ARG A 158 -12.37 -3.97 18.73
CA ARG A 158 -11.12 -3.44 18.17
C ARG A 158 -11.22 -3.27 16.66
N ARG A 159 -11.84 -4.22 15.96
CA ARG A 159 -12.10 -4.09 14.51
C ARG A 159 -13.05 -2.94 14.18
N SER A 160 -14.08 -2.73 15.00
CA SER A 160 -14.98 -1.58 14.85
C SER A 160 -14.25 -0.25 15.07
N LEU A 161 -13.37 -0.17 16.06
CA LEU A 161 -12.53 1.01 16.30
C LEU A 161 -11.57 1.28 15.14
N ASP A 162 -10.95 0.24 14.57
CA ASP A 162 -10.11 0.35 13.38
C ASP A 162 -10.90 0.93 12.20
N TRP A 163 -12.14 0.45 11.99
CA TRP A 163 -13.05 0.99 10.97
C TRP A 163 -13.48 2.43 11.25
N MET A 164 -13.78 2.78 12.51
CA MET A 164 -14.09 4.16 12.88
C MET A 164 -12.90 5.09 12.61
N ALA A 165 -11.68 4.67 12.97
CA ALA A 165 -10.46 5.39 12.66
C ALA A 165 -10.29 5.61 11.15
N TYR A 166 -10.53 4.57 10.35
CA TYR A 166 -10.55 4.68 8.89
C TYR A 166 -11.57 5.71 8.38
N MET A 167 -12.80 5.66 8.88
CA MET A 167 -13.87 6.57 8.46
C MET A 167 -13.61 8.01 8.87
N LEU A 168 -13.15 8.25 10.11
CA LEU A 168 -12.74 9.57 10.59
C LEU A 168 -11.64 10.17 9.73
N LEU A 169 -10.63 9.37 9.41
CA LEU A 169 -9.50 9.77 8.57
C LEU A 169 -9.97 10.14 7.15
N ARG A 170 -10.85 9.33 6.56
CA ARG A 170 -11.41 9.59 5.22
C ARG A 170 -12.32 10.82 5.20
N PHE A 171 -13.10 11.02 6.25
CA PHE A 171 -13.94 12.20 6.41
C PHE A 171 -13.10 13.47 6.55
N GLY A 172 -12.05 13.45 7.38
CA GLY A 172 -11.13 14.58 7.54
C GLY A 172 -10.48 15.00 6.23
N VAL A 173 -10.02 14.04 5.41
CA VAL A 173 -9.48 14.32 4.07
C VAL A 173 -10.54 14.91 3.15
N MET A 174 -11.77 14.39 3.17
CA MET A 174 -12.86 14.90 2.34
C MET A 174 -13.17 16.35 2.68
N VAL A 175 -13.25 16.70 3.96
CA VAL A 175 -13.49 18.06 4.44
C VAL A 175 -12.34 18.98 4.06
N ALA A 176 -11.09 18.59 4.33
CA ALA A 176 -9.91 19.39 3.98
C ALA A 176 -9.76 19.59 2.46
N GLY A 177 -10.05 18.55 1.67
CA GLY A 177 -10.03 18.63 0.21
C GLY A 177 -11.19 19.41 -0.41
N ALA A 178 -12.32 19.53 0.30
CA ALA A 178 -13.41 20.44 -0.06
C ALA A 178 -13.07 21.90 0.31
N ALA A 179 -12.42 22.11 1.47
CA ALA A 179 -11.98 23.42 1.93
C ALA A 179 -10.87 24.03 1.05
N GLY A 180 -9.94 23.23 0.52
CA GLY A 180 -8.89 23.69 -0.41
C GLY A 180 -9.37 23.97 -1.85
N ARG A 181 -10.68 23.98 -2.11
CA ARG A 181 -11.29 24.37 -3.39
C ARG A 181 -12.04 25.71 -3.32
N TYR A 182 -11.96 26.40 -2.18
CA TYR A 182 -12.42 27.79 -1.98
C TYR A 182 -11.22 28.73 -1.88
#